data_AF-A0A948REF2-F1
#
_entry.id   AF-A0A948REF2-F1
#
_cell.length_a   1.000
_cell.length_b   1.000
_cell.length_c   1.000
_cell.angle_alpha   90.00
_cell.angle_beta   90.00
_cell.angle_gamma   90.00
#
_symmetry.space_group_name_H-M   'P 1'
#
loop_
_entity.id
_entity.type
_entity.pdbx_description
1 polymer ?
#
loop_
_entity_poly.entity_id
_entity_poly.type
_entity_poly.pdbx_seq_one_letter_code
_entity_poly.pdbx_strand_id
1 'polypeptide(L)' 'MLPPHIPPLRRARTLTRPRVSLILRQALDYRLTILQAGAGYGKSTALAELAEEIQPLVWYQVNEEDNDPSVCVIE' A
#
# COMPACT_ATOMS: atom_id res chain seq x y z
N MET A 1 -3.08 1.53 -20.15
CA MET A 1 -2.16 1.06 -19.09
C MET A 1 -1.79 2.26 -18.24
N LEU A 2 -2.54 2.52 -17.16
CA LEU A 2 -2.21 3.61 -16.23
C LEU A 2 -0.86 3.26 -15.56
N PRO A 3 0.05 4.24 -15.38
CA PRO A 3 1.34 3.94 -14.78
C PRO A 3 1.10 3.39 -13.37
N PRO A 4 1.81 2.33 -12.95
CA PRO A 4 1.73 1.87 -11.57
C PRO A 4 2.09 3.04 -10.68
N HIS A 5 1.16 3.45 -9.81
CA HIS A 5 1.44 4.50 -8.84
C HIS A 5 2.59 4.00 -7.97
N ILE A 6 3.69 4.74 -7.95
CA ILE A 6 4.85 4.38 -7.14
C ILE A 6 4.44 4.57 -5.68
N PRO A 7 4.76 3.61 -4.77
CA PRO A 7 4.55 3.81 -3.35
C PRO A 7 5.16 5.16 -2.91
N PRO A 8 4.50 5.91 -2.02
CA PRO A 8 4.98 7.23 -1.62
C PRO A 8 6.39 7.09 -1.04
N LEU A 9 7.33 7.90 -1.54
CA LEU A 9 8.72 7.82 -1.12
C LEU A 9 8.84 7.97 0.40
N ARG A 10 9.63 7.10 1.03
CA ARG A 10 9.93 7.22 2.44
C ARG A 10 10.64 8.54 2.71
N ARG A 11 10.00 9.44 3.46
CA ARG A 11 10.63 10.71 3.84
C ARG A 11 11.70 10.45 4.91
N ALA A 12 12.87 11.08 4.77
CA ALA A 12 14.00 10.95 5.69
C ALA A 12 13.69 11.30 7.16
N ARG A 13 12.58 12.00 7.43
CA ARG A 13 12.11 12.38 8.77
C ARG A 13 10.96 11.51 9.31
N THR A 14 10.72 10.35 8.71
CA THR A 14 9.69 9.42 9.21
C THR A 14 10.20 8.78 10.51
N LEU A 15 9.42 8.90 11.58
CA LEU A 15 9.71 8.20 12.83
C LEU A 15 9.51 6.70 12.62
N THR A 16 10.51 5.91 13.00
CA THR A 16 10.43 4.45 12.93
C THR A 16 9.29 3.94 13.84
N ARG A 17 8.44 3.06 13.31
CA ARG A 17 7.32 2.46 14.05
C ARG A 17 7.49 0.94 14.15
N PRO A 18 8.51 0.44 14.88
CA PRO A 18 8.91 -0.97 14.85
C PRO A 18 7.77 -1.95 15.18
N ARG A 19 6.88 -1.59 16.12
CA ARG A 19 5.70 -2.40 16.45
C ARG A 19 4.71 -2.51 15.28
N VAL A 20 4.50 -1.42 14.53
CA VAL A 20 3.60 -1.43 13.37
C VAL A 20 4.24 -2.21 12.22
N SER A 21 5.53 -2.00 11.95
CA SER A 21 6.27 -2.74 10.94
C SER A 21 6.22 -4.25 11.19
N LEU A 22 6.40 -4.69 12.45
CA LEU A 22 6.30 -6.11 12.81
C LEU A 22 4.91 -6.69 12.52
N ILE A 23 3.84 -5.99 12.92
CA ILE A 23 2.46 -6.43 12.66
C ILE A 23 2.17 -6.50 11.15
N LEU A 24 2.65 -5.51 10.39
CA LEU A 24 2.46 -5.48 8.94
C LEU A 24 3.20 -6.63 8.23
N ARG A 25 4.38 -7.03 8.72
CA ARG A 25 5.08 -8.22 8.20
C ARG A 25 4.29 -9.51 8.44
N GLN A 26 3.75 -9.68 9.65
CA GLN A 26 2.88 -10.82 9.97
C GLN A 26 1.60 -10.82 9.14
N ALA A 27 1.12 -9.65 8.72
CA ALA A 27 -0.07 -9.54 7.90
C ALA A 27 0.11 -10.10 6.47
N LEU A 28 1.34 -10.36 6.03
CA LEU A 28 1.65 -11.02 4.76
C LEU A 28 1.33 -12.53 4.80
N ASP A 29 1.16 -13.12 5.98
CA ASP A 29 0.75 -14.52 6.14
C ASP A 29 -0.73 -14.75 5.76
N TYR A 30 -1.48 -13.67 5.55
CA TYR A 30 -2.89 -13.69 5.16
C TYR A 30 -3.05 -13.26 3.70
N ARG A 31 -3.95 -13.93 2.97
CA ARG A 31 -4.23 -13.58 1.56
C ARG A 31 -4.86 -12.19 1.39
N LEU A 32 -5.50 -11.67 2.44
CA LEU A 32 -6.12 -10.35 2.45
C LEU A 32 -5.97 -9.71 3.82
N THR A 33 -5.41 -8.51 3.84
CA THR A 33 -5.26 -7.68 5.04
C THR A 33 -5.89 -6.32 4.78
N ILE A 34 -6.76 -5.88 5.70
CA ILE A 34 -7.38 -4.55 5.67
C ILE A 34 -6.71 -3.67 6.71
N LEU A 35 -6.07 -2.58 6.28
CA LEU A 35 -5.47 -1.58 7.17
C LEU A 35 -6.40 -0.37 7.34
N GLN A 36 -7.08 -0.29 8.47
CA GLN A 36 -8.02 0.80 8.78
C GLN A 36 -7.46 1.73 9.87
N ALA A 37 -7.52 3.04 9.62
CA ALA A 37 -7.24 4.11 10.58
C ALA A 37 -7.76 5.44 10.03
N GLY A 38 -7.90 6.46 10.89
CA GLY A 38 -8.28 7.82 10.48
C GLY A 38 -7.30 8.47 9.50
N ALA A 39 -7.70 9.60 8.92
CA ALA A 39 -6.80 10.43 8.12
C ALA A 39 -5.60 10.90 8.95
N GLY A 40 -4.41 11.01 8.34
CA GLY A 40 -3.19 11.48 9.02
C GLY A 40 -2.46 10.43 9.90
N TYR A 41 -3.03 9.24 10.13
CA TYR A 41 -2.39 8.19 10.96
C TYR A 41 -1.17 7.48 10.32
N GLY A 42 -0.76 7.93 9.13
CA GLY A 42 0.44 7.42 8.44
C GLY A 42 0.29 6.01 7.84
N LYS A 43 -0.93 5.61 7.44
CA LYS A 43 -1.19 4.29 6.81
C LYS A 43 -0.34 4.08 5.56
N SER A 44 -0.43 5.00 4.59
CA SER A 44 0.33 4.91 3.33
C SER A 44 1.83 4.98 3.57
N THR A 45 2.28 5.73 4.58
CA THR A 45 3.69 5.76 5.00
C THR A 45 4.16 4.42 5.54
N ALA A 46 3.38 3.78 6.42
CA ALA A 46 3.73 2.47 6.97
C ALA A 46 3.74 1.37 5.88
N LEU A 47 2.81 1.44 4.93
CA LEU A 47 2.80 0.53 3.78
C LEU A 47 3.96 0.79 2.81
N ALA A 48 4.39 2.04 2.63
CA ALA A 48 5.58 2.34 1.83
C ALA A 48 6.88 1.84 2.47
N GLU A 49 6.99 1.90 3.81
CA GLU A 49 8.12 1.27 4.50
C GLU A 49 8.11 -0.25 4.32
N LEU A 50 6.95 -0.90 4.41
CA LEU A 50 6.83 -2.33 4.11
C LEU A 50 7.23 -2.60 2.66
N ALA A 51 6.78 -1.78 1.71
CA ALA A 51 7.05 -1.94 0.27
C ALA A 51 8.54 -1.99 -0.10
N GLU A 52 9.41 -1.33 0.67
CA GLU A 52 10.86 -1.39 0.48
C GLU A 52 11.45 -2.77 0.83
N GLU A 53 10.76 -3.57 1.66
CA GLU A 53 11.22 -4.87 2.14
C GLU A 53 10.64 -6.07 1.37
N ILE A 54 9.59 -5.85 0.55
CA ILE A 54 8.89 -6.91 -0.18
C ILE A 54 8.92 -6.68 -1.69
N GLN A 55 9.31 -7.71 -2.42
CA GLN A 55 9.26 -7.79 -3.88
C GLN A 55 8.91 -9.23 -4.32
N PRO A 56 8.12 -9.45 -5.39
CA PRO A 56 7.51 -8.42 -6.24
C PRO A 56 6.32 -7.74 -5.55
N LEU A 57 6.10 -6.45 -5.85
CA LEU A 57 5.03 -5.63 -5.29
C LEU A 57 4.32 -4.84 -6.38
N VAL A 58 2.99 -4.80 -6.31
CA VAL A 58 2.15 -3.85 -7.07
C VAL A 58 1.52 -2.88 -6.10
N TRP A 59 1.71 -1.59 -6.35
CA TRP A 59 1.03 -0.51 -5.62
C TRP A 59 -0.05 0.08 -6.53
N TYR A 60 -1.29 0.00 -6.07
CA TYR A 60 -2.44 0.45 -6.81
C TYR A 60 -3.27 1.41 -5.96
N GLN A 61 -3.62 2.55 -6.55
CA GLN A 61 -4.51 3.52 -5.95
C GLN A 61 -5.82 3.49 -6.73
N VAL A 62 -6.90 3.13 -6.03
CA VAL A 62 -8.25 3.13 -6.62
C VAL A 62 -8.70 4.59 -6.77
N ASN A 63 -9.06 4.96 -7.99
CA ASN A 63 -9.63 6.25 -8.36
C ASN A 63 -11.08 6.06 -8.83
N GLU A 64 -11.84 7.14 -8.94
CA GLU A 64 -13.26 7.08 -9.35
C GLU A 64 -13.46 6.53 -10.77
N GLU A 65 -12.46 6.69 -11.66
CA GLU A 65 -12.46 6.17 -13.03
C GLU A 65 -12.37 4.64 -13.08
N ASP A 66 -11.84 3.99 -12.04
CA ASP A 66 -11.74 2.53 -11.96
C ASP A 66 -13.09 1.86 -11.70
N ASN A 67 -14.11 2.65 -11.38
CA ASN A 67 -15.46 2.16 -11.12
C ASN A 67 -16.27 1.90 -12.40
N ASP A 68 -15.70 2.14 -13.59
CA ASP A 68 -16.33 1.82 -14.86
C ASP A 68 -16.12 0.32 -15.22
N PRO A 69 -17.17 -0.53 -15.11
CA PRO A 69 -17.04 -1.95 -15.42
C PRO A 69 -16.72 -2.23 -16.90
N SER A 70 -16.87 -1.25 -17.80
CA SER A 70 -16.51 -1.39 -19.21
C SER A 70 -14.99 -1.29 -19.48
N VAL A 71 -14.21 -0.85 -18.49
CA VAL A 71 -12.74 -0.68 -18.58
C VAL A 71 -11.96 -1.89 -18.03
N CYS A 72 -12.61 -2.83 -17.33
CA CYS A 72 -11.97 -4.04 -16.83
C CYS A 72 -11.80 -5.08 -17.95
N VAL A 73 -10.77 -4.91 -18.77
CA VAL A 73 -10.33 -5.92 -19.73
C VAL A 73 -9.48 -6.95 -18.98
N ILE A 74 -10.03 -8.14 -18.79
CA ILE A 74 -9.27 -9.32 -18.37
C ILE A 74 -8.97 -10.08 -19.66
N GLU A 75 -7.75 -9.94 -20.21
CA GLU A 75 -7.17 -10.90 -21.16
C GLU A 75 -6.17 -11.81 -20.44
#